data_AF-A0A0S9N3A6-F1
#
_entry.id   AF-A0A0S9N3A6-F1
#
_cell.length_a   1.000
_cell.length_b   1.000
_cell.length_c   1.000
_cell.angle_alpha   90.00
_cell.angle_beta   90.00
_cell.angle_gamma   90.00
#
_symmetry.space_group_name_H-M   'P 1'
#
loop_
_entity.id
_entity.type
_entity.pdbx_description
1 polymer ?
#
loop_
_entity_poly.entity_id
_entity_poly.type
_entity_poly.pdbx_seq_one_letter_code
_entity_poly.pdbx_strand_id
1 'polypeptide(L)'
;MLGLLLLFGAVAGMAGAWWAYDRIGRTPGELMDYAQRRLYGHNKLEAVALPVMDLLRDWLDAPSIAERSRIPFTIPPAPEGTPVASSAATSLPMAKVWRVGPRESLPTIADAARLAQSGDIVEVQAGTYRGDVAVWHQKTLTIRSVGGRARLIADGRSAEGKAIWVIRSGDFDISGFDFIGARVDDRNGAGIRFEGGRLRVAHCLFWGNENGILTIGDEMSSELEVVSSEFGYNGADDGRSHNIYVGQIGKFSISGSYLHHADTGHLLKSRAAVNEVAYNRLTDEEGGRASYEMDFPNGGEVRVVGNVVQQGRRTENSVMVSYGAEGLKHQHNTLQFASNTVVNDHPHGGTFVRVAAGTQSVVLANNLLVGRGGLQIPVAHTAINNPRVDWSVFVQPARYDYRLNDRSASLPYQAALADVAVPSNQYVHPLQVLRLSGPPMVAGALQPESLLTRP
;
A
#
# COMPACT_ATOMS: atom_id res chain seq x y z
N MET A 1 52.59 20.55 3.21
CA MET A 1 52.34 19.32 2.42
C MET A 1 51.71 18.19 3.24
N LEU A 2 52.27 17.77 4.37
CA LEU A 2 51.77 16.63 5.16
C LEU A 2 50.33 16.81 5.67
N GLY A 3 49.97 17.99 6.18
CA GLY A 3 48.60 18.30 6.62
C GLY A 3 47.56 18.30 5.48
N LEU A 4 47.97 18.65 4.26
CA LEU A 4 47.09 18.62 3.08
C LEU A 4 46.83 17.17 2.64
N LEU A 5 47.84 16.30 2.70
CA LEU A 5 47.73 14.87 2.40
C LEU A 5 46.85 14.12 3.41
N LEU A 6 46.96 14.46 4.70
CA LEU A 6 46.10 13.91 5.75
C LEU A 6 44.64 14.35 5.58
N LEU A 7 44.40 15.61 5.23
CA LEU A 7 43.06 16.13 4.93
C LEU A 7 42.46 15.45 3.69
N PHE A 8 43.22 15.31 2.61
CA PHE A 8 42.78 14.59 1.40
C PHE A 8 42.48 13.11 1.69
N GLY A 9 43.32 12.44 2.48
CA GLY A 9 43.09 11.05 2.89
C GLY A 9 41.82 10.90 3.73
N ALA A 10 41.57 11.81 4.67
CA ALA A 10 40.35 11.82 5.48
C ALA A 10 39.09 12.07 4.63
N VAL A 11 39.13 13.05 3.71
CA VAL A 11 38.01 13.35 2.80
C VAL A 11 37.74 12.18 1.85
N ALA A 12 38.78 11.56 1.28
CA ALA A 12 38.64 10.38 0.42
C ALA A 12 38.09 9.17 1.21
N GLY A 13 38.54 8.96 2.44
CA GLY A 13 38.02 7.92 3.33
C GLY A 13 36.54 8.11 3.68
N MET A 14 36.14 9.35 4.04
CA MET A 14 34.74 9.68 4.29
C MET A 14 33.87 9.52 3.04
N ALA A 15 34.37 9.94 1.86
CA ALA A 15 33.67 9.75 0.60
C ALA A 15 33.52 8.25 0.26
N GLY A 16 34.54 7.43 0.50
CA GLY A 16 34.48 5.98 0.32
C GLY A 16 33.50 5.28 1.27
N ALA A 17 33.48 5.69 2.54
CA ALA A 17 32.53 5.19 3.53
C ALA A 17 31.08 5.59 3.19
N TRP A 18 30.88 6.86 2.77
CA TRP A 18 29.59 7.36 2.29
C TRP A 18 29.11 6.60 1.05
N TRP A 19 30.00 6.38 0.08
CA TRP A 19 29.72 5.61 -1.12
C TRP A 19 29.34 4.15 -0.80
N ALA A 20 30.04 3.51 0.14
CA ALA A 20 29.71 2.17 0.58
C ALA A 20 28.34 2.13 1.28
N TYR A 21 28.07 3.10 2.16
CA TYR A 21 26.80 3.24 2.87
C TYR A 21 25.61 3.43 1.92
N ASP A 22 25.72 4.32 0.93
CA ASP A 22 24.67 4.58 -0.07
C ASP A 22 24.29 3.31 -0.85
N ARG A 23 25.24 2.39 -1.06
CA ARG A 23 24.99 1.10 -1.71
C ARG A 23 24.31 0.06 -0.83
N ILE A 24 24.40 0.17 0.51
CA ILE A 24 23.70 -0.75 1.41
C ILE A 24 22.19 -0.56 1.31
N GLY A 25 21.73 0.66 0.98
CA GLY A 25 20.31 0.99 0.82
C GLY A 25 19.52 0.73 2.10
N ARG A 26 20.18 0.96 3.25
CA ARG A 26 19.65 0.93 4.61
C ARG A 26 20.01 2.23 5.30
N THR A 27 19.17 2.67 6.21
CA THR A 27 19.40 3.88 7.01
C THR A 27 20.39 3.60 8.14
N PRO A 28 20.99 4.62 8.78
CA PRO A 28 21.89 4.40 9.90
C PRO A 28 21.12 3.80 11.08
N GLY A 29 19.86 4.18 11.27
CA GLY A 29 18.95 3.60 12.27
C GLY A 29 18.79 2.09 12.11
N GLU A 30 18.56 1.61 10.88
CA GLU A 30 18.46 0.17 10.61
C GLU A 30 19.79 -0.57 10.82
N LEU A 31 20.91 0.04 10.45
CA LEU A 31 22.24 -0.53 10.69
C LEU A 31 22.54 -0.66 12.18
N MET A 32 22.18 0.36 12.97
CA MET A 32 22.29 0.32 14.43
C MET A 32 21.33 -0.71 15.03
N ASP A 33 20.09 -0.83 14.53
CA ASP A 33 19.14 -1.86 14.97
C ASP A 33 19.66 -3.28 14.67
N TYR A 34 20.37 -3.46 13.56
CA TYR A 34 21.04 -4.72 13.23
C TYR A 34 22.24 -4.99 14.16
N ALA A 35 23.11 -3.99 14.36
CA ALA A 35 24.28 -4.11 15.21
C ALA A 35 23.89 -4.42 16.67
N GLN A 36 22.91 -3.70 17.21
CA GLN A 36 22.37 -3.92 18.54
C GLN A 36 21.83 -5.34 18.71
N ARG A 37 21.09 -5.87 17.72
CA ARG A 37 20.64 -7.28 17.73
C ARG A 37 21.79 -8.28 17.75
N ARG A 38 22.91 -7.96 17.10
CA ARG A 38 24.12 -8.82 17.11
C ARG A 38 24.93 -8.75 18.39
N LEU A 39 24.76 -7.69 19.17
CA LEU A 39 25.43 -7.52 20.46
C LEU A 39 24.72 -8.27 21.59
N TYR A 40 23.43 -8.59 21.44
CA TYR A 40 22.63 -9.23 22.47
C TYR A 40 23.26 -10.54 23.00
N GLY A 41 23.46 -10.61 24.30
CA GLY A 41 24.12 -11.72 25.00
C GLY A 41 25.63 -11.54 25.21
N HIS A 42 26.22 -10.42 24.76
CA HIS A 42 27.63 -10.11 24.93
C HIS A 42 27.85 -8.97 25.93
N ASN A 43 27.65 -9.22 27.22
CA ASN A 43 27.64 -8.21 28.30
C ASN A 43 28.77 -7.16 28.24
N LYS A 44 30.00 -7.57 27.93
CA LYS A 44 31.14 -6.64 27.83
C LYS A 44 31.08 -5.74 26.59
N LEU A 45 30.63 -6.28 25.46
CA LEU A 45 30.49 -5.51 24.22
C LEU A 45 29.28 -4.58 24.30
N GLU A 46 28.18 -5.05 24.89
CA GLU A 46 26.99 -4.23 25.14
C GLU A 46 27.30 -3.00 26.01
N ALA A 47 27.99 -3.19 27.15
CA ALA A 47 28.32 -2.11 28.07
C ALA A 47 29.17 -0.99 27.46
N VAL A 48 29.90 -1.28 26.38
CA VAL A 48 30.74 -0.31 25.67
C VAL A 48 30.02 0.26 24.44
N ALA A 49 29.35 -0.58 23.66
CA ALA A 49 28.80 -0.20 22.37
C ALA A 49 27.44 0.50 22.49
N LEU A 50 26.58 0.12 23.45
CA LEU A 50 25.23 0.69 23.59
C LEU A 50 25.26 2.21 23.84
N PRO A 51 26.06 2.75 24.80
CA PRO A 51 26.08 4.20 25.05
C PRO A 51 26.54 5.02 23.83
N VAL A 52 27.48 4.48 23.04
CA VAL A 52 27.95 5.14 21.81
C VAL A 52 26.86 5.13 20.75
N MET A 53 26.15 4.02 20.60
CA MET A 53 25.02 3.93 19.67
C MET A 53 23.90 4.88 20.07
N ASP A 54 23.57 5.01 21.36
CA ASP A 54 22.53 5.94 21.84
C ASP A 54 22.88 7.40 21.48
N LEU A 55 24.14 7.82 21.70
CA LEU A 55 24.62 9.13 21.26
C LEU A 55 24.50 9.34 19.74
N LEU A 56 24.80 8.31 18.95
CA LEU A 56 24.67 8.37 17.49
C LEU A 56 23.21 8.43 17.06
N ARG A 57 22.30 7.73 17.74
CA ARG A 57 20.85 7.79 17.48
C ARG A 57 20.30 9.18 17.74
N ASP A 58 20.66 9.79 18.86
CA ASP A 58 20.25 11.15 19.21
C ASP A 58 20.77 12.16 18.18
N TRP A 59 22.04 12.03 17.77
CA TRP A 59 22.64 12.92 16.77
C TRP A 59 21.97 12.79 15.38
N LEU A 60 21.51 11.59 15.03
CA LEU A 60 20.90 11.29 13.73
C LEU A 60 19.38 11.38 13.71
N ASP A 61 18.71 11.67 14.83
CA ASP A 61 17.25 11.56 14.95
C ASP A 61 16.75 10.17 14.49
N ALA A 62 17.43 9.12 14.96
CA ALA A 62 17.25 7.73 14.52
C ALA A 62 16.87 6.82 15.71
N PRO A 63 15.65 6.96 16.28
CA PRO A 63 15.23 6.24 17.48
C PRO A 63 15.32 4.72 17.28
N SER A 64 15.64 3.99 18.34
CA SER A 64 15.67 2.52 18.36
C SER A 64 14.28 1.89 18.18
N ILE A 65 14.22 0.60 17.85
CA ILE A 65 12.96 -0.16 17.77
C ILE A 65 12.11 0.02 19.04
N ALA A 66 12.74 -0.06 20.22
CA ALA A 66 12.05 0.04 21.50
C ALA A 66 11.51 1.46 21.80
N GLU A 67 12.13 2.49 21.23
CA GLU A 67 11.64 3.87 21.34
C GLU A 67 10.51 4.11 20.35
N ARG A 68 10.66 3.63 19.10
CA ARG A 68 9.62 3.72 18.07
C ARG A 68 8.32 3.05 18.49
N SER A 69 8.38 1.89 19.16
CA SER A 69 7.19 1.19 19.65
C SER A 69 6.48 1.90 20.81
N ARG A 70 7.16 2.83 21.51
CA ARG A 70 6.54 3.67 22.55
C ARG A 70 5.83 4.90 22.00
N ILE A 71 6.05 5.25 20.73
CA ILE A 71 5.37 6.37 20.09
C ILE A 71 3.91 5.96 19.86
N PRO A 72 2.92 6.67 20.42
CA PRO A 72 1.51 6.31 20.26
C PRO A 72 1.08 6.38 18.80
N PHE A 73 0.52 5.29 18.30
CA PHE A 73 -0.20 5.30 17.03
C PHE A 73 -1.64 5.77 17.26
N THR A 74 -1.95 6.98 16.82
CA THR A 74 -3.27 7.58 17.04
C THR A 74 -4.17 7.30 15.84
N ILE A 75 -5.27 6.58 16.07
CA ILE A 75 -6.31 6.33 15.07
C ILE A 75 -7.34 7.47 15.17
N PRO A 76 -7.48 8.35 14.15
CA PRO A 76 -8.53 9.36 14.15
C PRO A 76 -9.91 8.71 14.00
N PRO A 77 -11.00 9.44 14.29
CA PRO A 77 -12.33 9.01 13.87
C PRO A 77 -12.35 8.73 12.36
N ALA A 78 -12.97 7.62 11.97
CA ALA A 78 -13.13 7.28 10.55
C ALA A 78 -13.89 8.41 9.83
N PRO A 79 -13.42 8.86 8.64
CA PRO A 79 -14.04 9.97 7.93
C PRO A 79 -15.51 9.69 7.64
N GLU A 80 -16.34 10.72 7.71
CA GLU A 80 -17.70 10.65 7.18
C GLU A 80 -17.57 10.57 5.66
N GLY A 81 -17.78 9.37 5.09
CA GLY A 81 -17.46 9.18 3.70
C GLY A 81 -18.43 9.94 2.78
N THR A 82 -17.90 10.41 1.66
CA THR A 82 -18.67 11.06 0.60
C THR A 82 -19.79 10.14 0.12
N PRO A 83 -21.02 10.66 -0.13
CA PRO A 83 -22.09 9.85 -0.71
C PRO A 83 -21.60 9.17 -1.99
N VAL A 84 -21.70 7.84 -2.03
CA VAL A 84 -21.38 7.09 -3.25
C VAL A 84 -22.50 7.38 -4.24
N ALA A 85 -22.17 7.87 -5.44
CA ALA A 85 -23.14 7.96 -6.52
C ALA A 85 -23.67 6.55 -6.78
N SER A 86 -25.00 6.38 -6.70
CA SER A 86 -25.64 5.08 -6.90
C SER A 86 -25.29 4.56 -8.28
N SER A 87 -24.36 3.62 -8.37
CA SER A 87 -24.09 2.87 -9.59
C SER A 87 -25.31 2.01 -9.87
N ALA A 88 -26.07 2.38 -10.92
CA ALA A 88 -27.11 1.54 -11.46
C ALA A 88 -26.45 0.34 -12.14
N ALA A 89 -26.15 -0.71 -11.37
CA ALA A 89 -25.85 -2.01 -11.96
C ALA A 89 -27.08 -2.47 -12.74
N THR A 90 -26.86 -2.89 -13.99
CA THR A 90 -27.87 -3.53 -14.83
C THR A 90 -28.43 -4.73 -14.09
N SER A 91 -29.65 -4.61 -13.55
CA SER A 91 -30.31 -5.72 -12.89
C SER A 91 -30.52 -6.84 -13.91
N LEU A 92 -29.96 -8.02 -13.66
CA LEU A 92 -30.44 -9.21 -14.34
C LEU A 92 -31.92 -9.39 -13.96
N PRO A 93 -32.83 -9.58 -14.92
CA PRO A 93 -34.28 -9.52 -14.69
C PRO A 93 -34.86 -10.61 -13.76
N MET A 94 -34.02 -11.43 -13.10
CA MET A 94 -34.41 -12.52 -12.21
C MET A 94 -33.79 -12.46 -10.79
N ALA A 95 -32.92 -11.51 -10.47
CA ALA A 95 -32.28 -11.48 -9.15
C ALA A 95 -33.24 -10.98 -8.06
N LYS A 96 -33.42 -11.74 -6.97
CA LYS A 96 -34.17 -11.28 -5.80
C LYS A 96 -33.36 -10.20 -5.08
N VAL A 97 -34.02 -9.11 -4.72
CA VAL A 97 -33.40 -7.99 -3.99
C VAL A 97 -33.79 -8.08 -2.52
N TRP A 98 -32.80 -8.19 -1.65
CA TRP A 98 -32.95 -8.11 -0.19
C TRP A 98 -32.59 -6.70 0.27
N ARG A 99 -33.55 -6.00 0.89
CA ARG A 99 -33.32 -4.68 1.48
C ARG A 99 -33.01 -4.83 2.96
N VAL A 100 -31.84 -4.36 3.36
CA VAL A 100 -31.33 -4.45 4.74
C VAL A 100 -31.28 -3.07 5.35
N GLY A 101 -31.75 -2.94 6.59
CA GLY A 101 -31.53 -1.74 7.38
C GLY A 101 -32.47 -1.64 8.58
N PRO A 102 -32.22 -0.70 9.52
CA PRO A 102 -32.95 -0.63 10.79
C PRO A 102 -34.48 -0.42 10.66
N ARG A 103 -34.95 0.03 9.49
CA ARG A 103 -36.37 0.24 9.16
C ARG A 103 -36.91 -0.72 8.11
N GLU A 104 -36.07 -1.60 7.58
CA GLU A 104 -36.47 -2.63 6.63
C GLU A 104 -36.98 -3.87 7.38
N SER A 105 -37.66 -4.77 6.67
CA SER A 105 -38.09 -6.06 7.25
C SER A 105 -36.91 -6.97 7.61
N LEU A 106 -35.74 -6.72 7.02
CA LEU A 106 -34.49 -7.40 7.29
C LEU A 106 -33.53 -6.43 8.00
N PRO A 107 -33.43 -6.48 9.34
CA PRO A 107 -32.76 -5.43 10.09
C PRO A 107 -31.23 -5.51 10.04
N THR A 108 -30.67 -6.71 9.84
CA THR A 108 -29.22 -6.94 9.92
C THR A 108 -28.66 -7.57 8.65
N ILE A 109 -27.38 -7.30 8.41
CA ILE A 109 -26.58 -7.86 7.34
C ILE A 109 -26.35 -9.35 7.60
N ALA A 110 -26.15 -9.75 8.86
CA ALA A 110 -26.09 -11.16 9.24
C ALA A 110 -27.35 -11.94 8.84
N ASP A 111 -28.55 -11.34 8.96
CA ASP A 111 -29.78 -11.97 8.50
C ASP A 111 -29.80 -12.14 6.97
N ALA A 112 -29.35 -11.11 6.24
CA ALA A 112 -29.22 -11.21 4.78
C ALA A 112 -28.25 -12.30 4.36
N ALA A 113 -27.11 -12.43 5.02
CA ALA A 113 -26.14 -13.48 4.75
C ALA A 113 -26.71 -14.89 4.96
N ARG A 114 -27.64 -15.06 5.90
CA ARG A 114 -28.34 -16.34 6.14
C ARG A 114 -29.43 -16.65 5.11
N LEU A 115 -30.10 -15.62 4.57
CA LEU A 115 -31.30 -15.79 3.74
C LEU A 115 -31.03 -15.68 2.23
N ALA A 116 -30.05 -14.88 1.82
CA ALA A 116 -29.75 -14.65 0.42
C ALA A 116 -29.24 -15.92 -0.26
N GLN A 117 -29.68 -16.12 -1.51
CA GLN A 117 -29.25 -17.22 -2.35
C GLN A 117 -28.23 -16.73 -3.39
N SER A 118 -27.50 -17.66 -3.99
CA SER A 118 -26.56 -17.31 -5.07
C SER A 118 -27.33 -16.69 -6.25
N GLY A 119 -26.87 -15.54 -6.73
CA GLY A 119 -27.50 -14.74 -7.78
C GLY A 119 -28.37 -13.60 -7.27
N ASP A 120 -28.62 -13.50 -5.95
CA ASP A 120 -29.37 -12.41 -5.35
C ASP A 120 -28.57 -11.10 -5.27
N ILE A 121 -29.29 -10.01 -4.99
CA ILE A 121 -28.72 -8.70 -4.67
C ILE A 121 -29.08 -8.36 -3.23
N VAL A 122 -28.09 -7.92 -2.44
CA VAL A 122 -28.29 -7.38 -1.10
C VAL A 122 -28.05 -5.87 -1.12
N GLU A 123 -29.10 -5.08 -0.90
CA GLU A 123 -29.05 -3.63 -0.79
C GLU A 123 -29.13 -3.22 0.68
N VAL A 124 -28.06 -2.61 1.19
CA VAL A 124 -27.96 -2.19 2.59
C VAL A 124 -28.17 -0.69 2.68
N GLN A 125 -29.22 -0.25 3.38
CA GLN A 125 -29.49 1.18 3.57
C GLN A 125 -28.34 1.86 4.32
N ALA A 126 -28.04 3.10 3.95
CA ALA A 126 -27.07 3.93 4.65
C ALA A 126 -27.40 4.01 6.15
N GLY A 127 -26.36 3.92 6.98
CA GLY A 127 -26.54 3.83 8.41
C GLY A 127 -25.33 3.24 9.12
N THR A 128 -25.41 3.16 10.44
CA THR A 128 -24.39 2.52 11.27
C THR A 128 -24.90 1.17 11.77
N TYR A 129 -24.11 0.12 11.51
CA TYR A 129 -24.38 -1.26 11.86
C TYR A 129 -23.32 -1.68 12.88
N ARG A 130 -23.71 -1.77 14.16
CA ARG A 130 -22.78 -2.10 15.27
C ARG A 130 -22.82 -3.59 15.56
N GLY A 131 -21.65 -4.23 15.56
CA GLY A 131 -21.50 -5.66 15.85
C GLY A 131 -22.17 -6.59 14.83
N ASP A 132 -22.59 -6.06 13.67
CA ASP A 132 -23.28 -6.80 12.61
C ASP A 132 -22.25 -7.42 11.65
N VAL A 133 -21.81 -8.62 12.01
CA VAL A 133 -20.76 -9.38 11.31
C VAL A 133 -21.38 -10.53 10.54
N ALA A 134 -20.77 -10.92 9.42
CA ALA A 134 -21.38 -11.88 8.50
C ALA A 134 -20.38 -12.88 7.89
N VAL A 135 -20.84 -14.10 7.65
CA VAL A 135 -20.14 -15.09 6.83
C VAL A 135 -20.97 -15.33 5.57
N TRP A 136 -20.35 -15.12 4.41
CA TRP A 136 -21.01 -15.25 3.11
C TRP A 136 -20.58 -16.56 2.44
N HIS A 137 -21.55 -17.46 2.28
CA HIS A 137 -21.35 -18.80 1.71
C HIS A 137 -21.80 -18.93 0.25
N GLN A 138 -22.51 -17.92 -0.26
CA GLN A 138 -23.10 -17.91 -1.59
C GLN A 138 -22.01 -17.97 -2.68
N LYS A 139 -22.41 -18.42 -3.87
CA LYS A 139 -21.48 -18.59 -5.00
C LYS A 139 -21.44 -17.40 -5.94
N THR A 140 -22.46 -16.55 -5.91
CA THR A 140 -22.50 -15.30 -6.64
C THR A 140 -23.38 -14.33 -5.86
N LEU A 141 -22.90 -13.14 -5.52
CA LEU A 141 -23.72 -12.11 -4.88
C LEU A 141 -23.22 -10.71 -5.22
N THR A 142 -24.16 -9.79 -5.42
CA THR A 142 -23.88 -8.35 -5.38
C THR A 142 -24.38 -7.79 -4.06
N ILE A 143 -23.50 -7.15 -3.31
CA ILE A 143 -23.80 -6.53 -2.02
C ILE A 143 -23.43 -5.06 -2.10
N ARG A 144 -24.38 -4.15 -1.94
CA ARG A 144 -24.15 -2.71 -2.10
C ARG A 144 -24.86 -1.87 -1.05
N SER A 145 -24.22 -0.79 -0.65
CA SER A 145 -24.89 0.25 0.13
C SER A 145 -25.82 1.09 -0.76
N VAL A 146 -26.98 1.49 -0.26
CA VAL A 146 -27.92 2.39 -0.95
C VAL A 146 -28.25 3.60 -0.07
N GLY A 147 -28.45 4.76 -0.69
CA GLY A 147 -28.77 6.02 0.02
C GLY A 147 -27.59 6.67 0.76
N GLY A 148 -26.36 6.20 0.53
CA GLY A 148 -25.15 6.64 1.23
C GLY A 148 -24.33 5.43 1.71
N ARG A 149 -23.36 5.67 2.60
CA ARG A 149 -22.46 4.62 3.10
C ARG A 149 -23.11 3.82 4.24
N ALA A 150 -22.89 2.50 4.22
CA ALA A 150 -23.21 1.62 5.34
C ALA A 150 -21.95 1.39 6.17
N ARG A 151 -21.95 1.86 7.43
CA ARG A 151 -20.79 1.85 8.32
C ARG A 151 -20.87 0.68 9.28
N LEU A 152 -20.01 -0.31 9.11
CA LEU A 152 -19.94 -1.51 9.92
C LEU A 152 -18.88 -1.30 11.00
N ILE A 153 -19.35 -1.12 12.22
CA ILE A 153 -18.49 -0.97 13.41
C ILE A 153 -18.38 -2.34 14.05
N ALA A 154 -17.17 -2.92 14.09
CA ALA A 154 -16.95 -4.25 14.65
C ALA A 154 -17.45 -4.36 16.10
N ASP A 155 -17.24 -3.32 16.92
CA ASP A 155 -17.74 -3.22 18.31
C ASP A 155 -17.40 -4.47 19.16
N GLY A 156 -16.16 -4.96 19.00
CA GLY A 156 -15.67 -6.18 19.66
C GLY A 156 -16.23 -7.49 19.10
N ARG A 157 -16.99 -7.46 18.00
CA ARG A 157 -17.50 -8.65 17.30
C ARG A 157 -16.69 -8.93 16.05
N SER A 158 -16.60 -10.22 15.74
CA SER A 158 -16.02 -10.73 14.51
C SER A 158 -16.74 -12.02 14.11
N ALA A 159 -16.99 -12.16 12.80
CA ALA A 159 -17.42 -13.41 12.22
C ALA A 159 -16.29 -14.44 12.40
N GLU A 160 -16.61 -15.52 13.11
CA GLU A 160 -15.73 -16.67 13.38
C GLU A 160 -14.40 -16.35 14.07
N GLY A 161 -14.30 -15.22 14.78
CA GLY A 161 -13.01 -14.79 15.33
C GLY A 161 -12.01 -14.32 14.27
N LYS A 162 -12.47 -13.95 13.06
CA LYS A 162 -11.60 -13.61 11.92
C LYS A 162 -11.75 -12.18 11.42
N ALA A 163 -12.98 -11.72 11.17
CA ALA A 163 -13.20 -10.47 10.45
C ALA A 163 -14.59 -9.87 10.71
N ILE A 164 -14.84 -8.64 10.26
CA ILE A 164 -16.22 -8.13 10.16
C ILE A 164 -16.98 -9.01 9.17
N TRP A 165 -16.47 -9.19 7.95
CA TRP A 165 -17.02 -10.13 6.97
C TRP A 165 -16.02 -11.22 6.58
N VAL A 166 -16.52 -12.46 6.50
CA VAL A 166 -15.78 -13.59 5.94
C VAL A 166 -16.44 -14.01 4.64
N ILE A 167 -15.69 -13.93 3.53
CA ILE A 167 -16.13 -14.34 2.19
C ILE A 167 -15.50 -15.70 1.91
N ARG A 168 -16.33 -16.75 1.81
CA ARG A 168 -15.84 -18.14 1.65
C ARG A 168 -15.24 -18.42 0.30
N SER A 169 -16.10 -18.55 -0.71
CA SER A 169 -15.71 -18.93 -2.07
C SER A 169 -16.90 -18.74 -2.99
N GLY A 170 -16.74 -17.85 -3.97
CA GLY A 170 -17.76 -17.46 -4.94
C GLY A 170 -17.31 -16.27 -5.77
N ASP A 171 -18.24 -15.59 -6.43
CA ASP A 171 -18.05 -14.35 -7.18
C ASP A 171 -18.83 -13.22 -6.50
N PHE A 172 -18.12 -12.33 -5.82
CA PHE A 172 -18.71 -11.29 -4.98
C PHE A 172 -18.33 -9.90 -5.49
N ASP A 173 -19.33 -9.03 -5.64
CA ASP A 173 -19.14 -7.60 -5.85
C ASP A 173 -19.68 -6.83 -4.64
N ILE A 174 -18.78 -6.17 -3.91
CA ILE A 174 -19.06 -5.47 -2.65
C ILE A 174 -18.76 -3.99 -2.83
N SER A 175 -19.74 -3.11 -2.55
CA SER A 175 -19.50 -1.67 -2.69
C SER A 175 -20.20 -0.75 -1.68
N GLY A 176 -19.49 0.32 -1.32
CA GLY A 176 -20.02 1.44 -0.53
C GLY A 176 -20.07 1.24 1.00
N PHE A 177 -19.25 0.32 1.52
CA PHE A 177 -19.21 -0.02 2.94
C PHE A 177 -17.99 0.57 3.67
N ASP A 178 -18.15 0.85 4.96
CA ASP A 178 -17.02 1.15 5.86
C ASP A 178 -16.82 -0.02 6.81
N PHE A 179 -15.64 -0.60 6.84
CA PHE A 179 -15.23 -1.67 7.74
C PHE A 179 -14.31 -1.08 8.81
N ILE A 180 -14.81 -0.96 10.04
CA ILE A 180 -14.17 -0.16 11.09
C ILE A 180 -13.91 -0.98 12.35
N GLY A 181 -12.65 -0.99 12.80
CA GLY A 181 -12.27 -1.40 14.15
C GLY A 181 -12.24 -2.91 14.42
N ALA A 182 -12.05 -3.75 13.40
CA ALA A 182 -11.93 -5.20 13.58
C ALA A 182 -10.68 -5.55 14.40
N ARG A 183 -10.88 -6.26 15.51
CA ARG A 183 -9.82 -6.78 16.39
C ARG A 183 -10.20 -8.17 16.89
N VAL A 184 -9.25 -9.10 16.91
CA VAL A 184 -9.47 -10.47 17.37
C VAL A 184 -8.27 -10.98 18.16
N ASP A 185 -8.41 -12.10 18.86
CA ASP A 185 -7.42 -12.58 19.84
C ASP A 185 -6.03 -12.88 19.22
N ASP A 186 -5.98 -13.36 17.98
CA ASP A 186 -4.73 -13.68 17.27
C ASP A 186 -4.05 -12.47 16.63
N ARG A 187 -4.61 -11.26 16.83
CA ARG A 187 -4.16 -9.99 16.25
C ARG A 187 -4.19 -9.96 14.72
N ASN A 188 -5.17 -10.63 14.12
CA ASN A 188 -5.29 -10.78 12.67
C ASN A 188 -6.70 -10.42 12.15
N GLY A 189 -7.42 -9.59 12.91
CA GLY A 189 -8.81 -9.22 12.69
C GLY A 189 -8.96 -8.34 11.45
N ALA A 190 -9.68 -8.83 10.45
CA ALA A 190 -9.81 -8.12 9.18
C ALA A 190 -11.14 -7.36 9.03
N GLY A 191 -11.17 -6.29 8.24
CA GLY A 191 -12.43 -5.78 7.71
C GLY A 191 -13.11 -6.85 6.83
N ILE A 192 -12.36 -7.42 5.89
CA ILE A 192 -12.77 -8.60 5.11
C ILE A 192 -11.70 -9.69 5.19
N ARG A 193 -12.10 -10.90 5.57
CA ARG A 193 -11.34 -12.14 5.34
C ARG A 193 -11.83 -12.78 4.04
N PHE A 194 -10.94 -12.90 3.06
CA PHE A 194 -11.26 -13.51 1.76
C PHE A 194 -10.63 -14.91 1.64
N GLU A 195 -11.46 -15.95 1.62
CA GLU A 195 -11.01 -17.34 1.62
C GLU A 195 -10.98 -17.96 0.21
N GLY A 196 -11.51 -17.30 -0.82
CA GLY A 196 -11.27 -17.70 -2.21
C GLY A 196 -12.36 -17.32 -3.20
N GLY A 197 -12.16 -17.67 -4.48
CA GLY A 197 -13.05 -17.28 -5.58
C GLY A 197 -12.67 -15.93 -6.19
N ARG A 198 -13.63 -15.13 -6.63
CA ARG A 198 -13.43 -13.76 -7.11
C ARG A 198 -14.10 -12.77 -6.18
N LEU A 199 -13.36 -11.76 -5.76
CA LEU A 199 -13.89 -10.67 -4.94
C LEU A 199 -13.51 -9.33 -5.56
N ARG A 200 -14.53 -8.53 -5.86
CA ARG A 200 -14.39 -7.11 -6.18
C ARG A 200 -14.86 -6.27 -5.01
N VAL A 201 -14.02 -5.34 -4.56
CA VAL A 201 -14.31 -4.37 -3.50
C VAL A 201 -14.18 -2.96 -4.05
N ALA A 202 -15.27 -2.19 -4.04
CA ALA A 202 -15.29 -0.86 -4.61
C ALA A 202 -15.91 0.21 -3.72
N HIS A 203 -15.31 1.41 -3.71
CA HIS A 203 -15.84 2.54 -2.94
C HIS A 203 -16.00 2.24 -1.45
N CYS A 204 -15.09 1.43 -0.89
CA CYS A 204 -15.12 1.03 0.50
C CYS A 204 -14.06 1.77 1.33
N LEU A 205 -14.24 1.78 2.65
CA LEU A 205 -13.28 2.29 3.62
C LEU A 205 -12.91 1.17 4.59
N PHE A 206 -11.63 1.02 4.89
CA PHE A 206 -11.09 0.10 5.89
C PHE A 206 -10.26 0.90 6.89
N TRP A 207 -10.78 1.05 8.10
CA TRP A 207 -10.24 2.00 9.07
C TRP A 207 -10.04 1.40 10.46
N GLY A 208 -8.82 1.51 11.00
CA GLY A 208 -8.56 1.13 12.39
C GLY A 208 -8.71 -0.36 12.70
N ASN A 209 -8.66 -1.22 11.69
CA ASN A 209 -8.68 -2.68 11.84
C ASN A 209 -7.26 -3.20 12.11
N GLU A 210 -7.10 -4.45 12.53
CA GLU A 210 -5.78 -5.09 12.49
C GLU A 210 -5.37 -5.31 11.03
N ASN A 211 -6.26 -5.86 10.20
CA ASN A 211 -6.08 -5.91 8.74
C ASN A 211 -7.25 -5.22 8.02
N GLY A 212 -7.00 -4.52 6.91
CA GLY A 212 -8.09 -4.02 6.06
C GLY A 212 -8.75 -5.19 5.30
N ILE A 213 -8.02 -5.73 4.33
CA ILE A 213 -8.36 -7.00 3.66
C ILE A 213 -7.26 -8.01 3.92
N LEU A 214 -7.66 -9.22 4.26
CA LEU A 214 -6.76 -10.36 4.46
C LEU A 214 -7.26 -11.54 3.63
N THR A 215 -6.51 -11.92 2.60
CA THR A 215 -6.80 -13.15 1.86
C THR A 215 -6.09 -14.34 2.50
N ILE A 216 -6.65 -15.53 2.33
CA ILE A 216 -5.89 -16.76 2.59
C ILE A 216 -4.82 -16.96 1.51
N GLY A 217 -3.89 -17.88 1.76
CA GLY A 217 -2.91 -18.32 0.77
C GLY A 217 -3.31 -19.62 0.09
N ASP A 218 -2.48 -20.02 -0.87
CA ASP A 218 -2.51 -21.31 -1.58
C ASP A 218 -3.76 -21.59 -2.41
N GLU A 219 -4.41 -20.54 -2.93
CA GLU A 219 -5.59 -20.64 -3.79
C GLU A 219 -5.40 -19.91 -5.12
N MET A 220 -4.68 -20.54 -6.05
CA MET A 220 -4.31 -19.95 -7.36
C MET A 220 -5.48 -19.65 -8.29
N SER A 221 -6.68 -20.19 -8.01
CA SER A 221 -7.90 -19.85 -8.74
C SER A 221 -8.56 -18.55 -8.26
N SER A 222 -8.05 -17.96 -7.17
CA SER A 222 -8.66 -16.80 -6.55
C SER A 222 -8.16 -15.48 -7.13
N GLU A 223 -9.05 -14.49 -7.18
CA GLU A 223 -8.78 -13.16 -7.69
C GLU A 223 -9.37 -12.10 -6.74
N LEU A 224 -8.59 -11.05 -6.47
CA LEU A 224 -9.02 -9.88 -5.71
C LEU A 224 -8.84 -8.61 -6.55
N GLU A 225 -9.94 -7.87 -6.74
CA GLU A 225 -9.94 -6.55 -7.35
C GLU A 225 -10.37 -5.49 -6.33
N VAL A 226 -9.58 -4.43 -6.18
CA VAL A 226 -9.87 -3.29 -5.30
C VAL A 226 -9.95 -2.01 -6.12
N VAL A 227 -11.05 -1.28 -6.01
CA VAL A 227 -11.31 -0.08 -6.84
C VAL A 227 -11.75 1.08 -5.96
N SER A 228 -11.12 2.24 -6.15
CA SER A 228 -11.57 3.51 -5.54
C SER A 228 -11.88 3.38 -4.04
N SER A 229 -11.03 2.65 -3.29
CA SER A 229 -11.24 2.34 -1.87
C SER A 229 -10.11 2.91 -1.01
N GLU A 230 -10.42 3.18 0.26
CA GLU A 230 -9.50 3.80 1.22
C GLU A 230 -9.14 2.82 2.33
N PHE A 231 -7.84 2.76 2.67
CA PHE A 231 -7.29 1.92 3.73
C PHE A 231 -6.39 2.79 4.59
N GLY A 232 -6.78 2.99 5.84
CA GLY A 232 -6.10 3.91 6.73
C GLY A 232 -6.04 3.39 8.16
N TYR A 233 -4.92 3.64 8.82
CA TYR A 233 -4.77 3.40 10.26
C TYR A 233 -5.00 1.94 10.68
N ASN A 234 -4.75 0.99 9.77
CA ASN A 234 -4.84 -0.44 10.09
C ASN A 234 -3.48 -0.96 10.57
N GLY A 235 -3.50 -1.94 11.47
CA GLY A 235 -2.33 -2.61 12.01
C GLY A 235 -2.48 -2.96 13.50
N ALA A 236 -1.50 -3.71 14.02
CA ALA A 236 -1.51 -4.25 15.37
C ALA A 236 -0.15 -4.13 16.09
N ASP A 237 0.75 -3.28 15.57
CA ASP A 237 2.12 -3.10 16.04
C ASP A 237 2.94 -4.42 16.13
N ASP A 238 2.72 -5.32 15.17
CA ASP A 238 3.28 -6.68 15.16
C ASP A 238 4.14 -7.00 13.92
N GLY A 239 4.16 -6.10 12.93
CA GLY A 239 4.84 -6.25 11.64
C GLY A 239 4.18 -7.26 10.69
N ARG A 240 3.00 -7.77 11.02
CA ARG A 240 2.29 -8.85 10.31
C ARG A 240 0.88 -8.46 9.90
N SER A 241 0.33 -7.43 10.52
CA SER A 241 -0.95 -6.83 10.21
C SER A 241 -0.78 -5.70 9.19
N HIS A 242 -1.68 -5.61 8.21
CA HIS A 242 -1.49 -4.78 7.02
C HIS A 242 -2.78 -4.10 6.55
N ASN A 243 -2.65 -2.99 5.82
CA ASN A 243 -3.78 -2.39 5.12
C ASN A 243 -4.41 -3.39 4.14
N ILE A 244 -3.58 -3.99 3.27
CA ILE A 244 -3.99 -5.12 2.43
C ILE A 244 -2.92 -6.21 2.48
N TYR A 245 -3.34 -7.42 2.82
CA TYR A 245 -2.54 -8.63 2.69
C TYR A 245 -3.18 -9.61 1.71
N VAL A 246 -2.47 -9.85 0.62
CA VAL A 246 -2.82 -10.86 -0.37
C VAL A 246 -1.87 -12.04 -0.22
N GLY A 247 -2.43 -13.19 0.13
CA GLY A 247 -1.78 -14.49 0.11
C GLY A 247 -1.47 -14.98 -1.30
N GLN A 248 -1.05 -16.23 -1.41
CA GLN A 248 -0.72 -16.85 -2.69
C GLN A 248 -2.01 -17.17 -3.48
N ILE A 249 -2.44 -16.22 -4.32
CA ILE A 249 -3.62 -16.31 -5.19
C ILE A 249 -3.24 -16.11 -6.68
N GLY A 250 -4.20 -16.28 -7.58
CA GLY A 250 -3.99 -16.11 -9.02
C GLY A 250 -3.70 -14.67 -9.42
N LYS A 251 -4.62 -13.75 -9.09
CA LYS A 251 -4.54 -12.35 -9.51
C LYS A 251 -4.93 -11.38 -8.41
N PHE A 252 -4.18 -10.29 -8.31
CA PHE A 252 -4.54 -9.10 -7.54
C PHE A 252 -4.51 -7.87 -8.44
N SER A 253 -5.55 -7.05 -8.40
CA SER A 253 -5.57 -5.74 -9.03
C SER A 253 -6.06 -4.66 -8.06
N ILE A 254 -5.46 -3.48 -8.14
CA ILE A 254 -5.88 -2.30 -7.38
C ILE A 254 -5.77 -1.03 -8.21
N SER A 255 -6.84 -0.23 -8.22
CA SER A 255 -6.84 1.07 -8.89
C SER A 255 -7.66 2.15 -8.18
N GLY A 256 -7.30 3.42 -8.42
CA GLY A 256 -8.00 4.59 -7.87
C GLY A 256 -8.03 4.67 -6.35
N SER A 257 -7.24 3.87 -5.65
CA SER A 257 -7.37 3.64 -4.23
C SER A 257 -6.34 4.43 -3.42
N TYR A 258 -6.64 4.65 -2.15
CA TYR A 258 -5.79 5.40 -1.22
C TYR A 258 -5.40 4.53 -0.02
N LEU A 259 -4.11 4.20 0.10
CA LEU A 259 -3.56 3.41 1.19
C LEU A 259 -2.60 4.29 1.99
N HIS A 260 -2.80 4.42 3.30
CA HIS A 260 -2.00 5.29 4.15
C HIS A 260 -1.93 4.80 5.60
N HIS A 261 -0.98 5.33 6.36
CA HIS A 261 -0.84 5.15 7.81
C HIS A 261 -0.98 3.68 8.27
N ALA A 262 -0.05 2.80 7.89
CA ALA A 262 -0.03 1.46 8.50
C ALA A 262 0.59 1.53 9.91
N ASP A 263 -0.01 0.81 10.86
CA ASP A 263 0.48 0.68 12.22
C ASP A 263 1.43 -0.52 12.35
N THR A 264 2.66 -0.34 11.86
CA THR A 264 3.66 -1.40 11.71
C THR A 264 3.17 -2.41 10.63
N GLY A 265 4.07 -2.96 9.81
CA GLY A 265 3.65 -3.73 8.61
C GLY A 265 3.41 -2.85 7.37
N HIS A 266 2.63 -3.29 6.38
CA HIS A 266 2.67 -2.72 5.01
C HIS A 266 1.40 -1.97 4.63
N LEU A 267 1.55 -0.98 3.73
CA LEU A 267 0.40 -0.45 3.01
C LEU A 267 -0.16 -1.54 2.07
N LEU A 268 0.70 -2.20 1.31
CA LEU A 268 0.33 -3.32 0.44
C LEU A 268 1.35 -4.46 0.54
N LYS A 269 0.88 -5.67 0.85
CA LYS A 269 1.66 -6.90 0.70
C LYS A 269 0.92 -7.90 -0.17
N SER A 270 1.55 -8.39 -1.25
CA SER A 270 0.93 -9.36 -2.15
C SER A 270 1.83 -10.51 -2.59
N ARG A 271 1.31 -11.73 -2.46
CA ARG A 271 1.91 -12.98 -2.97
C ARG A 271 1.23 -13.51 -4.23
N ALA A 272 0.32 -12.75 -4.83
CA ALA A 272 -0.38 -13.18 -6.04
C ALA A 272 0.59 -13.43 -7.21
N ALA A 273 0.26 -14.37 -8.10
CA ALA A 273 1.07 -14.63 -9.29
C ALA A 273 1.06 -13.46 -10.28
N VAL A 274 -0.07 -12.77 -10.41
CA VAL A 274 -0.21 -11.57 -11.24
C VAL A 274 -0.67 -10.40 -10.37
N ASN A 275 0.02 -9.26 -10.49
CA ASN A 275 -0.29 -8.05 -9.73
C ASN A 275 -0.40 -6.84 -10.68
N GLU A 276 -1.55 -6.18 -10.67
CA GLU A 276 -1.82 -4.95 -11.41
C GLU A 276 -2.10 -3.81 -10.42
N VAL A 277 -1.10 -2.98 -10.15
CA VAL A 277 -1.20 -1.85 -9.20
C VAL A 277 -1.15 -0.55 -9.99
N ALA A 278 -2.29 0.08 -10.24
CA ALA A 278 -2.36 1.21 -11.16
C ALA A 278 -3.15 2.41 -10.66
N TYR A 279 -2.60 3.63 -10.81
CA TYR A 279 -3.32 4.88 -10.54
C TYR A 279 -3.85 4.96 -9.09
N ASN A 280 -2.98 4.64 -8.13
CA ASN A 280 -3.28 4.72 -6.69
C ASN A 280 -2.41 5.76 -6.00
N ARG A 281 -2.78 6.07 -4.76
CA ARG A 281 -1.93 6.76 -3.81
C ARG A 281 -1.59 5.82 -2.65
N LEU A 282 -0.30 5.53 -2.46
CA LEU A 282 0.24 4.71 -1.37
C LEU A 282 1.23 5.57 -0.59
N THR A 283 0.73 6.33 0.38
CA THR A 283 1.52 7.36 1.08
C THR A 283 1.35 7.20 2.57
N ASP A 284 2.44 6.92 3.30
CA ASP A 284 2.34 6.63 4.73
C ASP A 284 2.02 7.87 5.57
N GLU A 285 2.45 9.05 5.09
CA GLU A 285 2.17 10.38 5.66
C GLU A 285 2.59 10.56 7.13
N GLU A 286 2.42 11.77 7.67
CA GLU A 286 2.76 12.11 9.06
C GLU A 286 1.74 11.46 9.99
N GLY A 287 2.20 10.60 10.89
CA GLY A 287 1.29 9.74 11.63
C GLY A 287 1.56 8.26 11.33
N GLY A 288 1.89 7.94 10.07
CA GLY A 288 2.25 6.60 9.64
C GLY A 288 3.55 6.08 10.23
N ARG A 289 3.67 4.74 10.22
CA ARG A 289 4.90 3.99 10.53
C ARG A 289 4.94 2.66 9.76
N ALA A 290 4.56 2.68 8.49
CA ALA A 290 4.64 1.50 7.63
C ALA A 290 6.09 1.00 7.47
N SER A 291 6.26 -0.31 7.34
CA SER A 291 7.47 -0.99 6.91
C SER A 291 7.73 -0.78 5.42
N TYR A 292 6.90 -1.34 4.54
CA TYR A 292 6.98 -1.12 3.09
C TYR A 292 5.70 -0.46 2.61
N GLU A 293 5.80 0.48 1.68
CA GLU A 293 4.63 0.97 0.93
C GLU A 293 4.11 -0.13 -0.01
N MET A 294 5.01 -0.94 -0.59
CA MET A 294 4.65 -2.12 -1.38
C MET A 294 5.64 -3.27 -1.17
N ASP A 295 5.13 -4.45 -0.87
CA ASP A 295 5.91 -5.69 -0.79
C ASP A 295 5.30 -6.79 -1.67
N PHE A 296 6.10 -7.29 -2.61
CA PHE A 296 5.80 -8.45 -3.45
C PHE A 296 6.74 -9.60 -3.06
N PRO A 297 6.58 -10.17 -1.84
CA PRO A 297 7.61 -10.99 -1.21
C PRO A 297 7.97 -12.24 -2.00
N ASN A 298 7.04 -12.78 -2.81
CA ASN A 298 7.25 -13.99 -3.60
C ASN A 298 7.42 -13.78 -5.11
N GLY A 299 7.62 -12.53 -5.54
CA GLY A 299 7.76 -12.17 -6.95
C GLY A 299 6.43 -12.22 -7.68
N GLY A 300 6.40 -12.86 -8.85
CA GLY A 300 5.25 -12.89 -9.76
C GLY A 300 5.37 -11.88 -10.90
N GLU A 301 4.35 -11.81 -11.75
CA GLU A 301 4.24 -10.81 -12.81
C GLU A 301 3.64 -9.53 -12.22
N VAL A 302 4.48 -8.53 -11.96
CA VAL A 302 4.09 -7.32 -11.23
C VAL A 302 4.18 -6.10 -12.14
N ARG A 303 3.04 -5.43 -12.33
CA ARG A 303 2.91 -4.18 -13.08
C ARG A 303 2.44 -3.07 -12.14
N VAL A 304 3.32 -2.10 -11.88
CA VAL A 304 3.08 -0.93 -11.03
C VAL A 304 3.15 0.33 -11.89
N VAL A 305 2.00 0.94 -12.16
CA VAL A 305 1.87 2.02 -13.16
C VAL A 305 1.13 3.23 -12.64
N GLY A 306 1.70 4.44 -12.79
CA GLY A 306 0.94 5.66 -12.54
C GLY A 306 0.58 5.90 -11.07
N ASN A 307 1.31 5.32 -10.12
CA ASN A 307 1.02 5.47 -8.69
C ASN A 307 1.85 6.60 -8.05
N VAL A 308 1.24 7.29 -7.09
CA VAL A 308 1.97 8.16 -6.16
C VAL A 308 2.32 7.32 -4.94
N VAL A 309 3.62 7.19 -4.64
CA VAL A 309 4.15 6.40 -3.54
C VAL A 309 4.97 7.31 -2.63
N GLN A 310 4.73 7.30 -1.32
CA GLN A 310 5.54 8.07 -0.38
C GLN A 310 5.87 7.29 0.88
N GLN A 311 7.15 7.36 1.24
CA GLN A 311 7.69 6.86 2.50
C GLN A 311 7.90 8.00 3.48
N GLY A 312 7.37 7.82 4.69
CA GLY A 312 7.46 8.77 5.79
C GLY A 312 8.76 8.67 6.60
N ARG A 313 8.99 9.66 7.45
CA ARG A 313 10.18 9.75 8.33
C ARG A 313 10.24 8.66 9.39
N ARG A 314 9.10 8.04 9.74
CA ARG A 314 8.97 7.04 10.80
C ARG A 314 8.81 5.62 10.29
N THR A 315 9.10 5.39 9.01
CA THR A 315 9.06 4.06 8.39
C THR A 315 9.92 3.05 9.14
N GLU A 316 9.48 1.80 9.21
CA GLU A 316 10.28 0.74 9.84
C GLU A 316 11.35 0.16 8.92
N ASN A 317 11.17 0.28 7.60
CA ASN A 317 12.08 -0.26 6.60
C ASN A 317 12.43 0.83 5.60
N SER A 318 13.70 1.05 5.33
CA SER A 318 14.07 2.11 4.38
C SER A 318 13.81 1.75 2.92
N VAL A 319 13.17 0.62 2.64
CA VAL A 319 12.85 0.18 1.29
C VAL A 319 11.40 0.49 1.05
N MET A 320 11.09 1.11 -0.08
CA MET A 320 9.71 1.48 -0.39
C MET A 320 8.96 0.39 -1.15
N VAL A 321 9.60 -0.13 -2.20
CA VAL A 321 9.07 -1.21 -3.03
C VAL A 321 10.00 -2.41 -2.97
N SER A 322 9.52 -3.50 -2.38
CA SER A 322 10.23 -4.77 -2.23
C SER A 322 9.68 -5.80 -3.22
N TYR A 323 10.57 -6.51 -3.91
CA TYR A 323 10.22 -7.58 -4.84
C TYR A 323 11.08 -8.83 -4.59
N GLY A 324 10.43 -9.94 -4.27
CA GLY A 324 11.06 -11.25 -4.11
C GLY A 324 11.84 -11.43 -2.80
N ALA A 325 11.65 -10.59 -1.80
CA ALA A 325 12.43 -10.62 -0.55
C ALA A 325 12.26 -11.91 0.28
N GLU A 326 11.17 -12.64 0.09
CA GLU A 326 10.91 -13.96 0.71
C GLU A 326 11.08 -15.12 -0.28
N GLY A 327 11.79 -14.88 -1.38
CA GLY A 327 12.10 -15.87 -2.42
C GLY A 327 11.08 -15.89 -3.55
N LEU A 328 11.58 -15.95 -4.79
CA LEU A 328 10.76 -16.04 -6.01
C LEU A 328 10.10 -17.43 -6.09
N LYS A 329 8.76 -17.48 -6.09
CA LYS A 329 8.00 -18.74 -6.09
C LYS A 329 7.22 -19.01 -7.37
N HIS A 330 7.03 -17.99 -8.21
CA HIS A 330 6.23 -18.09 -9.43
C HIS A 330 7.08 -18.53 -10.63
N GLN A 331 6.45 -19.08 -11.68
CA GLN A 331 7.15 -19.45 -12.91
C GLN A 331 7.68 -18.22 -13.66
N HIS A 332 6.87 -17.17 -13.68
CA HIS A 332 7.23 -15.86 -14.22
C HIS A 332 7.45 -14.88 -13.08
N ASN A 333 8.60 -14.22 -13.09
CA ASN A 333 8.99 -13.21 -12.12
C ASN A 333 9.49 -12.00 -12.88
N THR A 334 8.58 -11.08 -13.16
CA THR A 334 8.83 -9.86 -13.91
C THR A 334 8.33 -8.65 -13.14
N LEU A 335 9.06 -7.54 -13.22
CA LEU A 335 8.66 -6.27 -12.62
C LEU A 335 8.66 -5.18 -13.68
N GLN A 336 7.49 -4.61 -13.95
CA GLN A 336 7.33 -3.37 -14.70
C GLN A 336 6.91 -2.25 -13.74
N PHE A 337 7.79 -1.29 -13.55
CA PHE A 337 7.59 -0.13 -12.69
C PHE A 337 7.63 1.12 -13.57
N ALA A 338 6.47 1.64 -13.97
CA ALA A 338 6.39 2.68 -14.99
C ALA A 338 5.55 3.89 -14.58
N SER A 339 6.03 5.09 -14.88
CA SER A 339 5.28 6.34 -14.67
C SER A 339 4.80 6.53 -13.23
N ASN A 340 5.55 6.06 -12.24
CA ASN A 340 5.22 6.30 -10.83
C ASN A 340 5.92 7.57 -10.33
N THR A 341 5.30 8.27 -9.38
CA THR A 341 5.96 9.30 -8.58
C THR A 341 6.30 8.71 -7.23
N VAL A 342 7.59 8.62 -6.89
CA VAL A 342 8.09 7.95 -5.69
C VAL A 342 8.84 8.95 -4.83
N VAL A 343 8.29 9.27 -3.66
CA VAL A 343 8.79 10.31 -2.76
C VAL A 343 9.35 9.68 -1.49
N ASN A 344 10.64 9.86 -1.24
CA ASN A 344 11.27 9.42 0.00
C ASN A 344 11.55 10.61 0.92
N ASP A 345 10.70 10.78 1.94
CA ASP A 345 10.87 11.83 2.96
C ASP A 345 11.81 11.41 4.09
N HIS A 346 12.30 10.16 4.08
CA HIS A 346 13.23 9.71 5.10
C HIS A 346 14.59 10.45 4.97
N PRO A 347 15.06 11.15 6.03
CA PRO A 347 16.17 12.12 5.92
C PRO A 347 17.52 11.47 5.54
N HIS A 348 17.67 10.20 5.88
CA HIS A 348 18.88 9.42 5.61
C HIS A 348 18.81 8.60 4.32
N GLY A 349 17.77 8.80 3.51
CA GLY A 349 17.53 8.05 2.29
C GLY A 349 17.03 6.64 2.55
N GLY A 350 17.39 5.71 1.67
CA GLY A 350 16.86 4.35 1.65
C GLY A 350 16.96 3.73 0.26
N THR A 351 15.97 2.92 -0.11
CA THR A 351 15.88 2.25 -1.40
C THR A 351 14.49 2.46 -1.99
N PHE A 352 14.41 3.08 -3.16
CA PHE A 352 13.13 3.24 -3.88
C PHE A 352 12.58 1.87 -4.29
N VAL A 353 13.42 1.03 -4.91
CA VAL A 353 13.04 -0.30 -5.40
C VAL A 353 14.16 -1.29 -5.09
N ARG A 354 13.83 -2.39 -4.40
CA ARG A 354 14.70 -3.53 -4.12
C ARG A 354 14.15 -4.78 -4.79
N VAL A 355 14.97 -5.43 -5.61
CA VAL A 355 14.62 -6.63 -6.37
C VAL A 355 15.53 -7.79 -5.99
N ALA A 356 14.96 -8.97 -5.84
CA ALA A 356 15.73 -10.19 -5.61
C ALA A 356 16.51 -10.63 -6.85
N ALA A 357 17.68 -11.24 -6.62
CA ALA A 357 18.41 -11.95 -7.67
C ALA A 357 17.54 -13.08 -8.26
N GLY A 358 17.77 -13.42 -9.53
CA GLY A 358 16.98 -14.43 -10.26
C GLY A 358 15.68 -13.92 -10.88
N THR A 359 15.34 -12.64 -10.67
CA THR A 359 14.21 -11.99 -11.37
C THR A 359 14.50 -11.94 -12.88
N GLN A 360 13.54 -12.37 -13.69
CA GLN A 360 13.73 -12.62 -15.13
C GLN A 360 13.82 -11.32 -15.93
N SER A 361 12.98 -10.33 -15.58
CA SER A 361 12.94 -9.05 -16.27
C SER A 361 12.54 -7.94 -15.31
N VAL A 362 13.24 -6.82 -15.37
CA VAL A 362 12.93 -5.61 -14.61
C VAL A 362 12.97 -4.41 -15.54
N VAL A 363 11.89 -3.63 -15.57
CA VAL A 363 11.77 -2.41 -16.36
C VAL A 363 11.35 -1.26 -15.46
N LEU A 364 12.16 -0.19 -15.45
CA LEU A 364 11.86 1.08 -14.80
C LEU A 364 11.77 2.16 -15.88
N ALA A 365 10.58 2.70 -16.11
CA ALA A 365 10.37 3.67 -17.19
C ALA A 365 9.59 4.90 -16.73
N ASN A 366 10.05 6.10 -17.05
CA ASN A 366 9.33 7.35 -16.82
C ASN A 366 8.93 7.60 -15.35
N ASN A 367 9.65 7.03 -14.37
CA ASN A 367 9.35 7.28 -12.95
C ASN A 367 9.98 8.58 -12.47
N LEU A 368 9.26 9.34 -11.66
CA LEU A 368 9.78 10.52 -10.97
C LEU A 368 10.25 10.11 -9.57
N LEU A 369 11.56 10.09 -9.35
CA LEU A 369 12.17 9.71 -8.06
C LEU A 369 12.51 10.98 -7.27
N VAL A 370 11.93 11.15 -6.09
CA VAL A 370 12.06 12.37 -5.29
C VAL A 370 12.70 12.08 -3.94
N GLY A 371 13.70 12.88 -3.59
CA GLY A 371 14.45 12.71 -2.34
C GLY A 371 15.60 11.71 -2.45
N ARG A 372 16.17 11.35 -1.30
CA ARG A 372 17.34 10.47 -1.22
C ARG A 372 16.91 9.00 -1.35
N GLY A 373 17.61 8.22 -2.17
CA GLY A 373 17.35 6.78 -2.23
C GLY A 373 18.04 6.08 -3.40
N GLY A 374 18.43 4.83 -3.18
CA GLY A 374 19.04 3.96 -4.18
C GLY A 374 18.04 3.12 -4.96
N LEU A 375 18.52 2.50 -6.03
CA LEU A 375 17.86 1.35 -6.67
C LEU A 375 18.73 0.12 -6.42
N GLN A 376 18.16 -0.96 -5.91
CA GLN A 376 18.86 -2.20 -5.62
C GLN A 376 18.32 -3.33 -6.48
N ILE A 377 18.86 -3.41 -7.70
CA ILE A 377 18.40 -4.34 -8.73
C ILE A 377 19.62 -5.14 -9.18
N PRO A 378 19.93 -6.27 -8.52
CA PRO A 378 21.13 -7.09 -8.78
C PRO A 378 20.92 -8.02 -10.00
N VAL A 379 20.20 -7.53 -11.00
CA VAL A 379 19.90 -8.23 -12.26
C VAL A 379 19.99 -7.23 -13.42
N ALA A 380 20.19 -7.73 -14.63
CA ALA A 380 20.06 -6.88 -15.82
C ALA A 380 18.64 -6.28 -15.86
N HIS A 381 18.56 -4.97 -16.08
CA HIS A 381 17.29 -4.25 -16.10
C HIS A 381 17.32 -3.13 -17.14
N THR A 382 16.13 -2.77 -17.60
CA THR A 382 15.93 -1.63 -18.50
C THR A 382 15.53 -0.42 -17.68
N ALA A 383 16.29 0.67 -17.78
CA ALA A 383 15.97 1.95 -17.16
C ALA A 383 15.83 3.04 -18.22
N ILE A 384 14.63 3.62 -18.34
CA ILE A 384 14.32 4.66 -19.33
C ILE A 384 13.75 5.86 -18.58
N ASN A 385 14.40 7.02 -18.68
CA ASN A 385 13.86 8.29 -18.17
C ASN A 385 13.33 8.25 -16.73
N ASN A 386 14.19 7.95 -15.75
CA ASN A 386 13.80 7.98 -14.33
C ASN A 386 14.44 9.19 -13.63
N PRO A 387 13.99 10.43 -13.90
CA PRO A 387 14.60 11.62 -13.34
C PRO A 387 14.58 11.59 -11.80
N ARG A 388 15.69 12.05 -11.22
CA ARG A 388 15.85 12.24 -9.78
C ARG A 388 15.78 13.73 -9.49
N VAL A 389 14.84 14.14 -8.65
CA VAL A 389 14.59 15.55 -8.34
C VAL A 389 14.36 15.75 -6.84
N ASP A 390 14.27 17.01 -6.43
CA ASP A 390 13.78 17.39 -5.11
C ASP A 390 12.28 17.78 -5.17
N TRP A 391 11.71 18.04 -4.00
CA TRP A 391 10.30 18.37 -3.82
C TRP A 391 9.84 19.66 -4.52
N SER A 392 10.74 20.48 -5.06
CA SER A 392 10.39 21.77 -5.66
C SER A 392 9.59 21.67 -6.96
N VAL A 393 9.44 20.46 -7.51
CA VAL A 393 8.57 20.18 -8.68
C VAL A 393 7.08 20.08 -8.31
N PHE A 394 6.75 20.06 -7.01
CA PHE A 394 5.38 19.92 -6.52
C PHE A 394 4.77 21.24 -6.05
N VAL A 395 3.43 21.30 -6.03
CA VAL A 395 2.68 22.47 -5.57
C VAL A 395 2.84 22.68 -4.06
N GLN A 396 2.55 21.66 -3.24
CA GLN A 396 2.66 21.76 -1.77
C GLN A 396 2.98 20.41 -1.12
N PRO A 397 4.21 19.91 -1.30
CA PRO A 397 4.59 18.56 -0.85
C PRO A 397 4.56 18.39 0.67
N ALA A 398 4.76 19.47 1.44
CA ALA A 398 4.63 19.44 2.91
C ALA A 398 3.19 19.18 3.39
N ARG A 399 2.19 19.22 2.50
CA ARG A 399 0.81 18.81 2.73
C ARG A 399 0.40 17.63 1.82
N TYR A 400 1.39 16.93 1.29
CA TYR A 400 1.21 15.81 0.38
C TYR A 400 0.42 16.13 -0.90
N ASP A 401 0.42 17.40 -1.32
CA ASP A 401 -0.06 17.81 -2.63
C ASP A 401 1.08 17.66 -3.65
N TYR A 402 1.13 16.47 -4.25
CA TYR A 402 2.13 16.09 -5.25
C TYR A 402 1.75 16.50 -6.67
N ARG A 403 0.70 17.32 -6.86
CA ARG A 403 0.45 17.90 -8.18
C ARG A 403 1.70 18.65 -8.65
N LEU A 404 2.01 18.50 -9.93
CA LEU A 404 3.19 19.11 -10.52
C LEU A 404 2.97 20.62 -10.74
N ASN A 405 4.02 21.40 -10.50
CA ASN A 405 4.07 22.83 -10.84
C ASN A 405 4.87 23.07 -12.14
N ASP A 406 4.99 24.32 -12.57
CA ASP A 406 5.64 24.68 -13.85
C ASP A 406 7.08 24.19 -14.01
N ARG A 407 7.81 23.90 -12.92
CA ARG A 407 9.18 23.36 -13.01
C ARG A 407 9.21 21.96 -13.62
N SER A 408 8.09 21.23 -13.56
CA SER A 408 7.99 19.89 -14.15
C SER A 408 8.05 19.87 -15.67
N ALA A 409 7.93 21.03 -16.34
CA ALA A 409 8.12 21.14 -17.79
C ALA A 409 9.52 20.67 -18.25
N SER A 410 10.50 20.67 -17.34
CA SER A 410 11.86 20.14 -17.58
C SER A 410 11.99 18.61 -17.47
N LEU A 411 10.90 17.90 -17.18
CA LEU A 411 10.85 16.46 -16.95
C LEU A 411 10.05 15.73 -18.05
N PRO A 412 10.41 15.88 -19.33
CA PRO A 412 9.59 15.37 -20.43
C PRO A 412 9.45 13.85 -20.35
N TYR A 413 8.26 13.37 -20.70
CA TYR A 413 8.03 11.94 -20.90
C TYR A 413 8.85 11.45 -22.10
N GLN A 414 9.49 10.28 -21.99
CA GLN A 414 10.18 9.64 -23.09
C GLN A 414 9.36 8.47 -23.60
N ALA A 415 9.22 8.36 -24.92
CA ALA A 415 8.57 7.22 -25.56
C ALA A 415 9.19 5.92 -25.04
N ALA A 416 8.36 5.11 -24.39
CA ALA A 416 8.83 3.87 -23.80
C ALA A 416 8.94 2.79 -24.90
N LEU A 417 9.71 1.72 -24.64
CA LEU A 417 9.74 0.55 -25.52
C LEU A 417 8.34 -0.04 -25.69
N ALA A 418 8.09 -0.76 -26.79
CA ALA A 418 6.76 -1.25 -27.18
C ALA A 418 6.00 -2.00 -26.06
N ASP A 419 6.71 -2.71 -25.18
CA ASP A 419 6.11 -3.54 -24.13
C ASP A 419 5.93 -2.81 -22.78
N VAL A 420 6.29 -1.53 -22.71
CA VAL A 420 6.15 -0.72 -21.50
C VAL A 420 4.78 -0.07 -21.41
N ALA A 421 4.08 -0.27 -20.29
CA ALA A 421 2.81 0.40 -20.05
C ALA A 421 2.95 1.92 -20.14
N VAL A 422 2.16 2.53 -21.02
CA VAL A 422 1.98 3.98 -21.09
C VAL A 422 0.72 4.32 -20.29
N PRO A 423 0.80 5.23 -19.31
CA PRO A 423 -0.36 5.60 -18.52
C PRO A 423 -1.41 6.29 -19.40
N SER A 424 -2.67 5.86 -19.26
CA SER A 424 -3.83 6.45 -19.93
C SER A 424 -4.75 7.21 -18.96
N ASN A 425 -4.44 7.12 -17.67
CA ASN A 425 -5.16 7.79 -16.60
C ASN A 425 -4.18 8.32 -15.55
N GLN A 426 -4.69 9.08 -14.59
CA GLN A 426 -3.99 9.39 -13.34
C GLN A 426 -4.93 9.36 -12.14
N TYR A 427 -4.36 9.14 -10.97
CA TYR A 427 -5.06 9.26 -9.70
C TYR A 427 -5.41 10.73 -9.40
N VAL A 428 -6.61 10.95 -8.89
CA VAL A 428 -7.08 12.22 -8.32
C VAL A 428 -7.61 11.96 -6.92
N HIS A 429 -7.01 12.63 -5.95
CA HIS A 429 -7.34 12.45 -4.55
C HIS A 429 -8.78 12.91 -4.25
N PRO A 430 -9.56 12.18 -3.43
CA PRO A 430 -9.15 11.03 -2.62
C PRO A 430 -9.29 9.65 -3.26
N LEU A 431 -10.19 9.43 -4.21
CA LEU A 431 -10.51 8.07 -4.69
C LEU A 431 -10.96 8.06 -6.15
N GLN A 432 -10.43 8.97 -6.96
CA GLN A 432 -10.83 9.12 -8.36
C GLN A 432 -9.69 8.76 -9.31
N VAL A 433 -10.07 8.36 -10.51
CA VAL A 433 -9.16 8.15 -11.64
C VAL A 433 -9.69 9.00 -12.79
N LEU A 434 -8.85 9.87 -13.33
CA LEU A 434 -9.19 10.68 -14.50
C LEU A 434 -8.40 10.23 -15.71
N ARG A 435 -9.10 10.15 -16.85
CA ARG A 435 -8.50 9.82 -18.14
C ARG A 435 -7.66 10.98 -18.66
N LEU A 436 -6.56 10.66 -19.32
CA LEU A 436 -5.75 11.63 -20.03
C LEU A 436 -6.36 11.92 -21.41
N SER A 437 -6.43 13.19 -21.80
CA SER A 437 -6.89 13.65 -23.12
C SER A 437 -5.92 13.33 -24.26
N GLY A 438 -4.69 12.92 -23.93
CA GLY A 438 -3.63 12.56 -24.85
C GLY A 438 -2.52 11.74 -24.17
N PRO A 439 -1.39 11.49 -24.86
CA PRO A 439 -0.25 10.81 -24.25
C PRO A 439 0.33 11.64 -23.08
N PRO A 440 0.98 10.98 -22.09
CA PRO A 440 1.65 11.69 -21.01
C PRO A 440 2.73 12.63 -21.56
N MET A 441 2.86 13.80 -20.94
CA MET A 441 3.84 14.83 -21.33
C MET A 441 5.06 14.86 -20.42
N VAL A 442 4.93 14.42 -19.17
CA VAL A 442 6.01 14.45 -18.17
C VAL A 442 6.18 13.10 -17.47
N ALA A 443 7.38 12.83 -16.99
CA ALA A 443 7.67 11.66 -16.16
C ALA A 443 6.92 11.75 -14.80
N GLY A 444 6.56 10.59 -14.25
CA GLY A 444 5.82 10.46 -13.00
C GLY A 444 4.33 10.16 -13.19
N ALA A 445 3.64 10.00 -12.07
CA ALA A 445 2.24 9.54 -12.01
C ALA A 445 1.22 10.62 -12.35
N LEU A 446 1.54 11.87 -12.07
CA LEU A 446 0.62 12.99 -12.21
C LEU A 446 1.04 13.82 -13.41
N GLN A 447 0.07 14.18 -14.23
CA GLN A 447 0.22 15.03 -15.40
C GLN A 447 -0.39 16.41 -15.11
N PRO A 448 0.01 17.46 -15.85
CA PRO A 448 -0.60 18.77 -15.75
C PRO A 448 -2.12 18.71 -15.96
N GLU A 449 -2.87 19.56 -15.24
CA GLU A 449 -4.35 19.56 -15.28
C GLU A 449 -4.91 19.77 -16.70
N SER A 450 -4.16 20.43 -17.59
CA SER A 450 -4.51 20.62 -19.00
C SER A 450 -4.65 19.31 -19.79
N LEU A 451 -4.11 18.19 -19.30
CA LEU A 451 -4.24 16.87 -19.92
C LEU A 451 -5.40 16.04 -19.38
N LEU A 452 -6.22 16.57 -18.46
CA LEU A 452 -7.28 15.80 -17.84
C LEU A 452 -8.60 16.00 -18.58
N THR A 453 -9.26 14.90 -18.96
CA THR A 453 -10.67 14.96 -19.32
C THR A 453 -11.52 14.87 -18.06
N ARG A 454 -12.34 15.91 -17.83
CA ARG A 454 -13.39 15.81 -16.82
C ARG A 454 -14.45 14.83 -17.33
N PRO A 455 -14.94 13.90 -16.48
CA PRO A 455 -15.93 12.90 -16.86
C PRO A 455 -17.28 13.51 -17.23
#